data_AF-A0A7S3RI02-F1
#
_entry.id   AF-A0A7S3RI02-F1
#
_cell.length_a   1.000
_cell.length_b   1.000
_cell.length_c   1.000
_cell.angle_alpha   90.00
_cell.angle_beta   90.00
_cell.angle_gamma   90.00
#
_symmetry.space_group_name_H-M   'P 1'
#
loop_
_entity.id
_entity.type
_entity.pdbx_description
1 polymer ?
#
loop_
_entity_poly.entity_id
_entity_poly.type
_entity_poly.pdbx_seq_one_letter_code
_entity_poly.pdbx_strand_id
1 'polypeptide(L)'
;EELQKAAVEQKRDEEKERLLKLEEDSLASHRARLWEELDAKEKVLEAERLEEESSIVTRMKGDRKQNLEYEQSKLQDRINWQKFVSCTSRPNVAFENEITTYMTMVREEISQQMEEHAMRKCRESEEIVGDLMELYCKAREEGDVARQERYMQYVYEIRKLEIEQIDEATAYLLQYIEKQDANSHSQVYLSWGAQNDDIKVGFWGHLQSKGFRNKQIDHPKIQVGLDLPKSIALQS
;
A
#
# COMPACT_ATOMS: atom_id res chain seq x y z
N GLU A 1 -19.74 20.23 -97.22
CA GLU A 1 -18.47 20.84 -96.78
C GLU A 1 -18.46 21.18 -95.28
N GLU A 2 -19.54 21.73 -94.70
CA GLU A 2 -19.59 22.03 -93.25
C GLU A 2 -19.46 20.79 -92.33
N LEU A 3 -20.10 19.67 -92.68
CA LEU A 3 -19.98 18.39 -91.96
C LEU A 3 -18.56 17.81 -91.94
N GLN A 4 -17.75 18.08 -92.97
CA GLN A 4 -16.36 17.63 -93.02
C GLN A 4 -15.43 18.55 -92.22
N LYS A 5 -15.71 19.87 -92.16
CA LYS A 5 -14.99 20.80 -91.28
C LYS A 5 -15.26 20.50 -89.80
N ALA A 6 -16.51 20.24 -89.43
CA ALA A 6 -16.88 19.88 -88.06
C ALA A 6 -16.20 18.57 -87.60
N ALA A 7 -16.09 17.57 -88.46
CA ALA A 7 -15.43 16.30 -88.14
C ALA A 7 -13.89 16.43 -88.01
N VAL A 8 -13.26 17.35 -88.74
CA VAL A 8 -11.81 17.63 -88.64
C VAL A 8 -11.51 18.45 -87.39
N GLU A 9 -12.37 19.40 -87.05
CA GLU A 9 -12.23 20.22 -85.84
C GLU A 9 -12.45 19.39 -84.57
N GLN A 10 -13.44 18.49 -84.57
CA GLN A 10 -13.68 17.54 -83.48
C GLN A 10 -12.50 16.60 -83.26
N LYS A 11 -11.88 16.08 -84.33
CA LYS A 11 -10.65 15.27 -84.21
C LYS A 11 -9.46 16.04 -83.64
N ARG A 12 -9.32 17.31 -84.02
CA ARG A 12 -8.24 18.17 -83.52
C ARG A 12 -8.41 18.49 -82.03
N ASP A 13 -9.64 18.65 -81.58
CA ASP A 13 -9.94 18.91 -80.17
C ASP A 13 -9.81 17.64 -79.32
N GLU A 14 -10.21 16.46 -79.83
CA GLU A 14 -9.94 15.15 -79.20
C GLU A 14 -8.44 14.85 -79.08
N GLU A 15 -7.64 15.20 -80.09
CA GLU A 15 -6.18 15.00 -80.07
C GLU A 15 -5.49 15.96 -79.09
N LYS A 16 -5.97 17.21 -78.99
CA LYS A 16 -5.51 18.16 -77.96
C LYS A 16 -5.88 17.72 -76.55
N GLU A 17 -7.08 17.20 -76.35
CA GLU A 17 -7.51 16.70 -75.04
C GLU A 17 -6.69 15.47 -74.62
N ARG A 18 -6.35 14.59 -75.56
CA ARG A 18 -5.42 13.48 -75.31
C ARG A 18 -4.03 13.94 -74.93
N LEU A 19 -3.49 14.94 -75.62
CA LEU A 19 -2.17 15.50 -75.31
C LEU A 19 -2.16 16.18 -73.93
N LEU A 20 -3.21 16.94 -73.59
CA LEU A 20 -3.36 17.57 -72.28
C LEU A 20 -3.45 16.53 -71.14
N LYS A 21 -4.25 15.47 -71.29
CA LYS A 21 -4.31 14.38 -70.32
C LYS A 21 -2.97 13.69 -70.13
N LEU A 22 -2.24 13.44 -71.22
CA LEU A 22 -0.92 12.80 -71.16
C LEU A 22 0.10 13.68 -70.41
N GLU A 23 0.02 15.00 -70.61
CA GLU A 23 0.88 15.97 -69.94
C GLU A 23 0.52 16.12 -68.45
N GLU A 24 -0.77 16.16 -68.10
CA GLU A 24 -1.25 16.15 -66.71
C GLU A 24 -0.87 14.86 -65.98
N ASP A 25 -1.03 13.69 -66.60
CA ASP A 25 -0.65 12.40 -66.03
C ASP A 25 0.87 12.31 -65.81
N SER A 26 1.66 12.85 -66.75
CA SER A 26 3.13 12.93 -66.62
C SER A 26 3.54 13.85 -65.47
N LEU A 27 2.91 15.03 -65.36
CA LEU A 27 3.14 15.98 -64.26
C LEU A 27 2.72 15.40 -62.90
N ALA A 28 1.58 14.72 -62.83
CA ALA A 28 1.09 14.07 -61.61
C ALA A 28 2.03 12.94 -61.18
N SER A 29 2.49 12.11 -62.12
CA SER A 29 3.46 11.04 -61.85
C SER A 29 4.80 11.60 -61.36
N HIS A 30 5.29 12.69 -61.96
CA HIS A 30 6.52 13.35 -61.53
C HIS A 30 6.39 13.96 -60.13
N ARG A 31 5.27 14.63 -59.83
CA ARG A 31 4.99 15.17 -58.48
C ARG A 31 4.87 14.06 -57.43
N ALA A 32 4.22 12.95 -57.76
CA ALA A 32 4.10 11.81 -56.84
C ALA A 32 5.47 11.22 -56.48
N ARG A 33 6.36 11.04 -57.47
CA ARG A 33 7.74 10.60 -57.23
C ARG A 33 8.53 11.57 -56.35
N LEU A 34 8.44 12.87 -56.64
CA LEU A 34 9.07 13.92 -55.83
C LEU A 34 8.58 13.91 -54.38
N TRP A 35 7.28 13.69 -54.18
CA TRP A 35 6.68 13.62 -52.85
C TRP A 35 7.17 12.40 -52.07
N GLU A 36 7.22 11.23 -52.72
CA GLU A 36 7.71 9.99 -52.13
C GLU A 36 9.20 10.07 -51.77
N GLU A 37 10.03 10.70 -52.62
CA GLU A 37 11.44 10.96 -52.32
C GLU A 37 11.63 11.94 -51.15
N LEU A 38 10.79 12.97 -51.04
CA LEU A 38 10.84 13.92 -49.91
C LEU A 38 10.39 13.26 -48.60
N ASP A 39 9.29 12.52 -48.60
CA ASP A 39 8.80 11.77 -47.45
C ASP A 39 9.81 10.70 -46.98
N ALA A 40 10.45 10.00 -47.92
CA ALA A 40 11.52 9.06 -47.60
C ALA A 40 12.73 9.76 -46.94
N LYS A 41 13.12 10.95 -47.43
CA LYS A 41 14.20 11.74 -46.83
C LYS A 41 13.83 12.27 -45.45
N GLU A 42 12.61 12.76 -45.25
CA GLU A 42 12.14 13.22 -43.94
C GLU A 42 12.12 12.10 -42.92
N LYS A 43 11.68 10.89 -43.31
CA LYS A 43 11.71 9.70 -42.43
C LYS A 43 13.12 9.31 -41.99
N VAL A 44 14.10 9.38 -42.90
CA VAL A 44 15.50 9.09 -42.57
C VAL A 44 16.04 10.14 -41.60
N LEU A 45 15.82 11.42 -41.87
CA LEU A 45 16.27 12.51 -41.00
C LEU A 45 15.61 12.46 -39.61
N GLU A 46 14.33 12.12 -39.54
CA GLU A 46 13.63 11.97 -38.27
C GLU A 46 14.10 10.73 -37.50
N ALA A 47 14.41 9.62 -38.19
CA ALA A 47 15.01 8.45 -37.55
C ALA A 47 16.39 8.76 -36.97
N GLU A 48 17.25 9.47 -37.70
CA GLU A 48 18.56 9.92 -37.22
C GLU A 48 18.41 10.84 -36.00
N ARG A 49 17.50 11.82 -36.05
CA ARG A 49 17.22 12.71 -34.91
C ARG A 49 16.75 11.94 -33.67
N LEU A 50 15.83 10.98 -33.86
CA LEU A 50 15.32 10.15 -32.77
C LEU A 50 16.39 9.23 -32.18
N GLU A 51 17.33 8.72 -32.98
CA GLU A 51 18.45 7.92 -32.49
C GLU A 51 19.40 8.76 -31.63
N GLU A 52 19.74 9.98 -32.08
CA GLU A 52 20.53 10.93 -31.29
C GLU A 52 19.81 11.30 -29.98
N GLU A 53 18.53 11.69 -30.03
CA GLU A 53 17.72 12.01 -28.86
C GLU A 53 17.64 10.81 -27.89
N SER A 54 17.42 9.60 -28.42
CA SER A 54 17.36 8.36 -27.63
C SER A 54 18.65 8.09 -26.88
N SER A 55 19.81 8.31 -27.53
CA SER A 55 21.12 8.13 -26.90
C SER A 55 21.33 9.11 -25.74
N ILE A 56 20.92 10.37 -25.91
CA ILE A 56 21.01 11.43 -24.89
C ILE A 56 20.09 11.11 -23.72
N VAL A 57 18.82 10.74 -23.99
CA VAL A 57 17.83 10.39 -22.97
C VAL A 57 18.28 9.16 -22.19
N THR A 58 18.83 8.15 -22.87
CA THR A 58 19.33 6.92 -22.23
C THR A 58 20.49 7.24 -21.29
N ARG A 59 21.45 8.09 -21.72
CA ARG A 59 22.55 8.54 -20.86
C ARG A 59 22.03 9.31 -19.64
N MET A 60 21.14 10.30 -19.84
CA MET A 60 20.56 11.07 -18.74
C MET A 60 19.79 10.21 -17.75
N LYS A 61 19.06 9.19 -18.23
CA LYS A 61 18.40 8.20 -17.36
C LYS A 61 19.42 7.38 -16.56
N GLY A 62 20.52 6.96 -17.18
CA GLY A 62 21.63 6.28 -16.52
C GLY A 62 22.24 7.13 -15.40
N ASP A 63 22.62 8.37 -15.71
CA ASP A 63 23.23 9.30 -14.75
C ASP A 63 22.28 9.60 -13.57
N ARG A 64 20.99 9.82 -13.87
CA ARG A 64 19.98 10.05 -12.83
C ARG A 64 19.79 8.83 -11.94
N LYS A 65 19.77 7.62 -12.52
CA LYS A 65 19.66 6.37 -11.77
C LYS A 65 20.86 6.19 -10.84
N GLN A 66 22.07 6.40 -11.35
CA GLN A 66 23.30 6.26 -10.56
C GLN A 66 23.35 7.28 -9.40
N ASN A 67 22.95 8.52 -9.65
CA ASN A 67 22.85 9.54 -8.58
C ASN A 67 21.80 9.16 -7.53
N LEU A 68 20.65 8.61 -7.95
CA LEU A 68 19.61 8.14 -7.05
C LEU A 68 20.13 7.01 -6.15
N GLU A 69 20.77 5.99 -6.74
CA GLU A 69 21.36 4.86 -6.01
C GLU A 69 22.42 5.32 -5.01
N TYR A 70 23.26 6.28 -5.40
CA TYR A 70 24.28 6.85 -4.51
C TYR A 70 23.68 7.59 -3.31
N GLU A 71 22.67 8.44 -3.53
CA GLU A 71 22.01 9.15 -2.43
C GLU A 71 21.20 8.21 -1.54
N GLN A 72 20.56 7.18 -2.11
CA GLN A 72 19.91 6.11 -1.35
C GLN A 72 20.91 5.34 -0.48
N SER A 73 22.10 5.01 -1.00
CA SER A 73 23.16 4.36 -0.24
C SER A 73 23.60 5.20 0.96
N LYS A 74 23.82 6.51 0.77
CA LYS A 74 24.19 7.41 1.88
C LYS A 74 23.11 7.49 2.95
N LEU A 75 21.84 7.56 2.53
CA LEU A 75 20.72 7.58 3.46
C LEU A 75 20.68 6.30 4.28
N GLN A 76 20.87 5.15 3.62
CA GLN A 76 20.91 3.85 4.27
C GLN A 76 22.07 3.76 5.28
N ASP A 77 23.25 4.25 4.93
CA ASP A 77 24.40 4.28 5.85
C ASP A 77 24.12 5.13 7.09
N ARG A 78 23.44 6.27 6.93
CA ARG A 78 23.04 7.11 8.06
C ARG A 78 22.02 6.41 8.95
N ILE A 79 21.04 5.72 8.38
CA ILE A 79 20.05 4.92 9.11
C ILE A 79 20.76 3.80 9.87
N ASN A 80 21.64 3.05 9.21
CA ASN A 80 22.41 1.97 9.81
C ASN A 80 23.27 2.48 10.97
N TRP A 81 23.91 3.64 10.80
CA TRP A 81 24.68 4.28 11.87
C TRP A 81 23.80 4.70 13.05
N GLN A 82 22.63 5.29 12.80
CA GLN A 82 21.68 5.60 13.87
C GLN A 82 21.21 4.34 14.60
N LYS A 83 20.89 3.26 13.87
CA LYS A 83 20.54 1.95 14.47
C LYS A 83 21.67 1.45 15.37
N PHE A 84 22.91 1.46 14.88
CA PHE A 84 24.10 1.08 15.66
C PHE A 84 24.28 1.93 16.93
N VAL A 85 24.18 3.26 16.82
CA VAL A 85 24.33 4.19 17.96
C VAL A 85 23.19 4.05 18.97
N SER A 86 21.98 3.74 18.49
CA SER A 86 20.81 3.58 19.35
C SER A 86 20.84 2.32 20.21
N CYS A 87 21.78 1.39 19.97
CA CYS A 87 21.85 0.07 20.64
C CYS A 87 20.49 -0.63 20.70
N THR A 88 19.62 -0.41 19.70
CA THR A 88 18.29 -1.02 19.68
C THR A 88 18.40 -2.47 19.22
N SER A 89 17.88 -3.40 20.02
CA SER A 89 17.84 -4.85 19.74
C SER A 89 16.77 -5.21 18.71
N ARG A 90 16.53 -4.33 17.74
CA ARG A 90 15.42 -4.44 16.79
C ARG A 90 15.78 -5.36 15.64
N PRO A 91 14.84 -6.22 15.21
CA PRO A 91 15.06 -7.05 14.04
C PRO A 91 15.22 -6.16 12.81
N ASN A 92 16.19 -6.51 11.96
CA ASN A 92 16.31 -5.91 10.65
C ASN A 92 15.30 -6.54 9.69
N VAL A 93 14.31 -5.76 9.28
CA VAL A 93 13.22 -6.22 8.39
C VAL A 93 13.68 -6.62 6.98
N ALA A 94 14.90 -6.28 6.59
CA ALA A 94 15.49 -6.78 5.34
C ALA A 94 15.78 -8.29 5.42
N PHE A 95 15.91 -8.85 6.63
CA PHE A 95 16.23 -10.24 6.88
C PHE A 95 15.03 -10.96 7.52
N GLU A 96 14.37 -11.81 6.73
CA GLU A 96 13.17 -12.55 7.15
C GLU A 96 13.38 -13.40 8.42
N ASN A 97 14.55 -13.99 8.58
CA ASN A 97 14.90 -14.78 9.76
C ASN A 97 14.86 -13.94 11.04
N GLU A 98 15.19 -12.65 10.98
CA GLU A 98 15.13 -11.77 12.14
C GLU A 98 13.68 -11.42 12.51
N ILE A 99 12.82 -11.17 11.51
CA ILE A 99 11.38 -10.94 11.74
C ILE A 99 10.73 -12.17 12.39
N THR A 100 10.99 -13.35 11.82
CA THR A 100 10.42 -14.61 12.34
C THR A 100 10.94 -14.97 13.72
N THR A 101 12.23 -14.72 14.00
CA THR A 101 12.80 -14.87 15.33
C THR A 101 12.15 -13.91 16.31
N TYR A 102 11.96 -12.64 15.96
CA TYR A 102 11.27 -11.66 16.79
C TYR A 102 9.85 -12.10 17.13
N MET A 103 9.05 -12.51 16.13
CA MET A 103 7.68 -12.98 16.36
C MET A 103 7.64 -14.19 17.30
N THR A 104 8.59 -15.12 17.16
CA THR A 104 8.68 -16.29 18.04
C THR A 104 9.04 -15.88 19.47
N MET A 105 10.04 -15.01 19.63
CA MET A 105 10.45 -14.50 20.94
C MET A 105 9.31 -13.80 21.66
N VAL A 106 8.54 -12.95 20.96
CA VAL A 106 7.40 -12.24 21.57
C VAL A 106 6.32 -13.23 22.02
N ARG A 107 6.03 -14.28 21.25
CA ARG A 107 5.04 -15.31 21.63
C ARG A 107 5.48 -16.15 22.84
N GLU A 108 6.78 -16.34 23.03
CA GLU A 108 7.32 -17.17 24.12
C GLU A 108 7.64 -16.36 25.39
N GLU A 109 7.66 -15.03 25.30
CA GLU A 109 8.05 -14.15 26.40
C GLU A 109 6.92 -14.04 27.43
N ILE A 110 7.13 -14.61 28.63
CA ILE A 110 6.20 -14.50 29.75
C ILE A 110 6.61 -13.31 30.64
N SER A 111 5.71 -12.35 30.83
CA SER A 111 5.90 -11.20 31.73
C SER A 111 5.15 -11.38 33.06
N GLN A 112 5.50 -10.58 34.06
CA GLN A 112 4.69 -10.43 35.30
C GLN A 112 3.84 -9.15 35.28
N GLN A 113 4.23 -8.17 34.48
CA GLN A 113 3.50 -6.92 34.25
C GLN A 113 2.92 -6.97 32.84
N MET A 114 1.76 -7.60 32.71
CA MET A 114 1.14 -7.90 31.43
C MET A 114 0.80 -6.64 30.64
N GLU A 115 0.29 -5.60 31.31
CA GLU A 115 -0.18 -4.38 30.65
C GLU A 115 0.99 -3.57 30.06
N GLU A 116 2.02 -3.27 30.87
CA GLU A 116 3.18 -2.51 30.45
C GLU A 116 4.00 -3.27 29.40
N HIS A 117 4.09 -4.59 29.55
CA HIS A 117 4.77 -5.46 28.60
C HIS A 117 4.07 -5.48 27.25
N ALA A 118 2.75 -5.72 27.21
CA ALA A 118 1.97 -5.71 25.97
C ALA A 118 2.10 -4.38 25.24
N MET A 119 1.97 -3.24 25.94
CA MET A 119 2.12 -1.92 25.30
C MET A 119 3.53 -1.67 24.76
N ARG A 120 4.57 -2.10 25.49
CA ARG A 120 5.95 -2.00 25.02
C ARG A 120 6.16 -2.84 23.75
N LYS A 121 5.65 -4.08 23.71
CA LYS A 121 5.75 -4.95 22.54
C LYS A 121 4.98 -4.44 21.34
N CYS A 122 3.79 -3.85 21.56
CA CYS A 122 3.04 -3.19 20.51
C CYS A 122 3.81 -2.01 19.91
N ARG A 123 4.43 -1.16 20.75
CA ARG A 123 5.28 -0.07 20.26
C ARG A 123 6.47 -0.59 19.46
N GLU A 124 7.15 -1.61 19.98
CA GLU A 124 8.27 -2.23 19.28
C GLU A 124 7.84 -2.81 17.92
N SER A 125 6.67 -3.44 17.87
CA SER A 125 6.07 -4.05 16.68
C SER A 125 5.65 -3.01 15.64
N GLU A 126 5.02 -1.91 16.03
CA GLU A 126 4.60 -0.86 15.10
C GLU A 126 5.79 -0.17 14.41
N GLU A 127 6.92 -0.04 15.10
CA GLU A 127 8.14 0.49 14.47
C GLU A 127 8.73 -0.52 13.45
N ILE A 128 8.58 -1.83 13.67
CA ILE A 128 8.92 -2.87 12.69
C ILE A 128 7.95 -2.83 11.50
N VAL A 129 6.65 -2.63 11.76
CA VAL A 129 5.63 -2.42 10.73
C VAL A 129 5.96 -1.18 9.89
N GLY A 130 6.40 -0.09 10.50
CA GLY A 130 6.86 1.11 9.81
C GLY A 130 7.99 0.81 8.80
N ASP A 131 9.03 0.10 9.24
CA ASP A 131 10.14 -0.31 8.39
C ASP A 131 9.66 -1.25 7.24
N LEU A 132 8.73 -2.19 7.52
CA LEU A 132 8.14 -3.08 6.51
C LEU A 132 7.31 -2.32 5.47
N MET A 133 6.55 -1.30 5.91
CA MET A 133 5.75 -0.47 5.02
C MET A 133 6.64 0.35 4.07
N GLU A 134 7.82 0.78 4.52
CA GLU A 134 8.80 1.44 3.64
C GLU A 134 9.30 0.48 2.55
N LEU A 135 9.66 -0.76 2.94
CA LEU A 135 10.09 -1.79 1.97
C LEU A 135 8.97 -2.19 1.01
N TYR A 136 7.73 -2.24 1.48
CA TYR A 136 6.55 -2.43 0.65
C TYR A 136 6.42 -1.32 -0.40
N CYS A 137 6.57 -0.05 0.00
CA CYS A 137 6.51 1.07 -0.93
C CYS A 137 7.60 0.97 -2.01
N LYS A 138 8.84 0.62 -1.64
CA LYS A 138 9.94 0.39 -2.60
C LYS A 138 9.61 -0.76 -3.57
N ALA A 139 9.13 -1.89 -3.06
CA ALA A 139 8.73 -3.01 -3.91
C ALA A 139 7.59 -2.65 -4.87
N ARG A 140 6.68 -1.76 -4.44
CA ARG A 140 5.60 -1.24 -5.27
C ARG A 140 6.10 -0.33 -6.39
N GLU A 141 7.09 0.51 -6.12
CA GLU A 141 7.75 1.34 -7.14
C GLU A 141 8.52 0.49 -8.17
N GLU A 142 9.14 -0.61 -7.73
CA GLU A 142 9.84 -1.58 -8.59
C GLU A 142 8.88 -2.48 -9.39
N GLY A 143 7.58 -2.51 -9.06
CA GLY A 143 6.61 -3.42 -9.67
C GLY A 143 6.77 -4.89 -9.25
N ASP A 144 7.51 -5.17 -8.18
CA ASP A 144 7.73 -6.53 -7.68
C ASP A 144 6.57 -6.95 -6.77
N VAL A 145 5.60 -7.66 -7.36
CA VAL A 145 4.37 -8.08 -6.66
C VAL A 145 4.65 -9.14 -5.58
N ALA A 146 5.60 -10.04 -5.81
CA ALA A 146 5.91 -11.10 -4.85
C ALA A 146 6.49 -10.54 -3.55
N ARG A 147 7.38 -9.52 -3.65
CA ARG A 147 7.90 -8.82 -2.48
C ARG A 147 6.81 -8.02 -1.76
N GLN A 148 5.92 -7.37 -2.49
CA GLN A 148 4.78 -6.64 -1.91
C GLN A 148 3.90 -7.55 -1.05
N GLU A 149 3.49 -8.71 -1.58
CA GLU A 149 2.64 -9.67 -0.87
C GLU A 149 3.33 -10.19 0.40
N ARG A 150 4.61 -10.54 0.32
CA ARG A 150 5.38 -11.04 1.47
C ARG A 150 5.51 -10.01 2.58
N TYR A 151 5.81 -8.75 2.26
CA TYR A 151 5.89 -7.70 3.29
C TYR A 151 4.53 -7.45 3.94
N MET A 152 3.44 -7.42 3.16
CA MET A 152 2.10 -7.28 3.71
C MET A 152 1.68 -8.48 4.57
N GLN A 153 2.12 -9.69 4.23
CA GLN A 153 1.90 -10.87 5.06
C GLN A 153 2.58 -10.71 6.43
N TYR A 154 3.83 -10.22 6.47
CA TYR A 154 4.51 -9.96 7.74
C TYR A 154 3.85 -8.85 8.55
N VAL A 155 3.40 -7.76 7.91
CA VAL A 155 2.62 -6.71 8.58
C VAL A 155 1.36 -7.29 9.22
N TYR A 156 0.65 -8.18 8.51
CA TYR A 156 -0.54 -8.83 9.04
C TYR A 156 -0.22 -9.73 10.24
N GLU A 157 0.82 -10.57 10.16
CA GLU A 157 1.21 -11.46 11.25
C GLU A 157 1.67 -10.70 12.50
N ILE A 158 2.42 -9.60 12.33
CA ILE A 158 2.86 -8.76 13.45
C ILE A 158 1.65 -8.08 14.11
N ARG A 159 0.71 -7.53 13.33
CA ARG A 159 -0.50 -6.91 13.89
C ARG A 159 -1.40 -7.91 14.60
N LYS A 160 -1.47 -9.14 14.09
CA LYS A 160 -2.16 -10.23 14.78
C LYS A 160 -1.49 -10.52 16.13
N LEU A 161 -0.17 -10.51 16.17
CA LEU A 161 0.59 -10.71 17.40
C LEU A 161 0.35 -9.56 18.41
N GLU A 162 0.29 -8.30 17.96
CA GLU A 162 -0.07 -7.17 18.82
C GLU A 162 -1.45 -7.35 19.46
N ILE A 163 -2.43 -7.80 18.67
CA ILE A 163 -3.78 -8.11 19.18
C ILE A 163 -3.69 -9.24 20.22
N GLU A 164 -2.95 -10.32 19.95
CA GLU A 164 -2.77 -11.43 20.89
C GLU A 164 -2.16 -10.93 22.22
N GLN A 165 -1.19 -10.01 22.19
CA GLN A 165 -0.61 -9.42 23.40
C GLN A 165 -1.61 -8.57 24.18
N ILE A 166 -2.42 -7.75 23.51
CA ILE A 166 -3.46 -6.95 24.15
C ILE A 166 -4.56 -7.86 24.72
N ASP A 167 -4.96 -8.90 23.99
CA ASP A 167 -5.96 -9.88 24.41
C ASP A 167 -5.49 -10.63 25.67
N GLU A 168 -4.22 -11.06 25.71
CA GLU A 168 -3.65 -11.70 26.90
C GLU A 168 -3.62 -10.74 28.10
N ALA A 169 -3.16 -9.51 27.89
CA ALA A 169 -3.13 -8.49 28.95
C ALA A 169 -4.53 -8.13 29.45
N THR A 170 -5.52 -8.04 28.56
CA THR A 170 -6.92 -7.75 28.94
C THR A 170 -7.58 -8.94 29.64
N ALA A 171 -7.29 -10.17 29.22
CA ALA A 171 -7.74 -11.38 29.92
C ALA A 171 -7.15 -11.44 31.34
N TYR A 172 -5.86 -11.13 31.49
CA TYR A 172 -5.21 -11.01 32.80
C TYR A 172 -5.86 -9.93 33.65
N LEU A 173 -6.09 -8.74 33.09
CA LEU A 173 -6.79 -7.65 33.78
C LEU A 173 -8.17 -8.08 34.27
N LEU A 174 -8.96 -8.74 33.41
CA LEU A 174 -10.30 -9.21 33.76
C LEU A 174 -10.28 -10.28 34.84
N GLN A 175 -9.29 -11.17 34.83
CA GLN A 175 -9.13 -12.22 35.83
C GLN A 175 -8.82 -11.66 37.22
N TYR A 176 -8.12 -10.53 37.30
CA TYR A 176 -7.68 -9.92 38.54
C TYR A 176 -8.26 -8.52 38.76
N ILE A 177 -9.42 -8.24 38.13
CA ILE A 177 -10.01 -6.91 38.13
C ILE A 177 -10.41 -6.46 39.54
N GLU A 178 -10.70 -7.40 40.44
CA GLU A 178 -11.02 -7.10 41.84
C GLU A 178 -9.85 -6.48 42.61
N LYS A 179 -8.62 -6.61 42.10
CA LYS A 179 -7.43 -5.98 42.70
C LYS A 179 -7.27 -4.51 42.30
N GLN A 180 -8.04 -4.03 41.33
CA GLN A 180 -7.97 -2.65 40.84
C GLN A 180 -8.78 -1.71 41.73
N ASP A 181 -8.27 -0.48 41.89
CA ASP A 181 -8.93 0.54 42.69
C ASP A 181 -10.19 1.06 41.98
N ALA A 182 -11.35 0.83 42.59
CA ALA A 182 -12.61 1.40 42.14
C ALA A 182 -12.82 2.81 42.72
N ASN A 183 -13.41 3.71 41.93
CA ASN A 183 -13.81 5.03 42.39
C ASN A 183 -15.01 4.96 43.37
N SER A 184 -15.46 6.12 43.86
CA SER A 184 -16.61 6.26 44.77
C SER A 184 -17.93 5.69 44.22
N HIS A 185 -18.04 5.53 42.89
CA HIS A 185 -19.19 4.94 42.19
C HIS A 185 -18.96 3.47 41.82
N SER A 186 -17.95 2.82 42.42
CA SER A 186 -17.57 1.44 42.09
C SER A 186 -17.21 1.25 40.61
N GLN A 187 -16.65 2.27 39.97
CA GLN A 187 -16.18 2.21 38.59
C GLN A 187 -14.67 2.17 38.54
N VAL A 188 -14.13 1.39 37.61
CA VAL A 188 -12.71 1.30 37.31
C VAL A 188 -12.48 1.94 35.95
N TYR A 189 -11.49 2.83 35.90
CA TYR A 189 -11.01 3.47 34.68
C TYR A 189 -9.52 3.19 34.58
N LEU A 190 -9.11 2.46 33.55
CA LEU A 190 -7.71 2.19 33.27
C LEU A 190 -7.40 2.59 31.84
N SER A 191 -6.18 3.03 31.61
CA SER A 191 -5.66 3.34 30.30
C SER A 191 -4.24 2.84 30.19
N TRP A 192 -3.92 2.19 29.07
CA TRP A 192 -2.58 1.73 28.74
C TRP A 192 -2.08 2.46 27.50
N GLY A 193 -0.77 2.71 27.47
CA GLY A 193 -0.10 3.49 26.42
C GLY A 193 0.14 4.94 26.82
N ALA A 194 1.24 5.49 26.32
CA ALA A 194 1.61 6.89 26.48
C ALA A 194 0.89 7.78 25.46
N GLN A 195 0.94 9.10 25.68
CA GLN A 195 0.24 10.08 24.83
C GLN A 195 0.65 10.01 23.35
N ASN A 196 1.89 9.63 23.07
CA ASN A 196 2.46 9.58 21.72
C ASN A 196 2.50 8.17 21.12
N ASP A 197 1.85 7.19 21.75
CA ASP A 197 1.80 5.82 21.23
C ASP A 197 0.72 5.72 20.15
N ASP A 198 1.01 4.91 19.11
CA ASP A 198 0.09 4.62 18.01
C ASP A 198 -1.11 3.82 18.47
N ILE A 199 -0.92 2.95 19.47
CA ILE A 199 -1.95 2.12 20.08
C ILE A 199 -2.19 2.56 21.52
N LYS A 200 -3.46 2.69 21.90
CA LYS A 200 -3.90 3.01 23.25
C LYS A 200 -5.08 2.11 23.60
N VAL A 201 -5.07 1.59 24.82
CA VAL A 201 -6.13 0.72 25.32
C VAL A 201 -6.81 1.42 26.48
N GLY A 202 -8.14 1.47 26.44
CA GLY A 202 -8.95 2.00 27.53
C GLY A 202 -9.85 0.91 28.09
N PHE A 203 -9.90 0.79 29.40
CA PHE A 203 -10.82 -0.09 30.09
C PHE A 203 -11.75 0.73 30.98
N TRP A 204 -13.04 0.42 30.87
CA TRP A 204 -14.08 0.93 31.75
C TRP A 204 -14.94 -0.22 32.24
N GLY A 205 -15.05 -0.34 33.56
CA GLY A 205 -15.82 -1.40 34.20
C GLY A 205 -16.50 -0.92 35.48
N HIS A 206 -17.59 -1.59 35.86
CA HIS A 206 -18.26 -1.37 37.14
C HIS A 206 -18.01 -2.58 38.05
N LEU A 207 -17.25 -2.38 39.12
CA LEU A 207 -16.92 -3.40 40.11
C LEU A 207 -18.02 -3.48 41.17
N GLN A 208 -19.01 -4.34 40.94
CA GLN A 208 -20.05 -4.56 41.94
C GLN A 208 -19.57 -5.55 43.02
N SER A 209 -18.98 -5.01 44.09
CA SER A 209 -18.43 -5.80 45.22
C SER A 209 -19.49 -6.48 46.11
N LYS A 210 -20.76 -6.08 46.00
CA LYS A 210 -21.89 -6.70 46.71
C LYS A 210 -22.76 -7.41 45.68
N GLY A 211 -22.95 -8.72 45.88
CA GLY A 211 -23.54 -9.66 44.92
C GLY A 211 -24.72 -9.11 44.13
N PHE A 212 -24.84 -9.56 42.88
CA PHE A 212 -26.04 -9.36 42.08
C PHE A 212 -27.26 -9.59 42.99
N ARG A 213 -28.08 -8.55 43.21
CA ARG A 213 -29.39 -8.77 43.84
C ARG A 213 -30.20 -9.54 42.82
N ASN A 214 -30.10 -10.86 42.88
CA ASN A 214 -30.92 -11.76 42.10
C ASN A 214 -32.35 -11.57 42.59
N LYS A 215 -33.26 -11.37 41.65
CA LYS A 215 -34.68 -11.52 41.89
C LYS A 215 -34.98 -12.97 41.57
N GLN A 216 -35.32 -13.75 42.59
CA GLN A 216 -35.95 -15.05 42.35
C GLN A 216 -37.30 -14.81 41.69
N ILE A 217 -37.46 -15.38 40.51
CA ILE A 217 -38.72 -15.45 39.80
C ILE A 217 -39.17 -16.90 39.86
N ASP A 218 -40.21 -17.14 40.65
CA ASP A 218 -40.86 -18.45 40.71
C ASP A 218 -41.94 -18.53 39.64
N HIS A 219 -41.87 -19.58 38.83
CA HIS A 219 -42.92 -19.94 37.89
C HIS A 219 -43.72 -21.14 38.46
N PRO A 220 -44.71 -20.92 39.34
CA PRO A 220 -45.38 -21.99 40.09
C PRO A 220 -46.12 -22.99 39.20
N LYS A 221 -46.50 -22.59 37.98
CA LYS A 221 -47.16 -23.48 36.99
C LYS A 221 -46.22 -24.53 36.39
N ILE A 222 -44.92 -24.25 36.34
CA ILE A 222 -43.90 -25.17 35.81
C ILE A 222 -42.92 -25.63 36.89
N GLN A 223 -43.11 -25.20 38.15
CA GLN A 223 -42.27 -25.55 39.30
C GLN A 223 -40.77 -25.27 39.10
N VAL A 224 -40.46 -24.19 38.37
CA VAL A 224 -39.08 -23.72 38.17
C VAL A 224 -38.91 -22.39 38.87
N GLY A 225 -37.88 -22.31 39.72
CA GLY A 225 -37.36 -21.06 40.27
C GLY A 225 -36.16 -20.61 39.46
N LEU A 226 -36.12 -19.33 39.08
CA LEU A 226 -35.08 -18.78 38.23
C LEU A 226 -34.47 -17.54 38.89
N ASP A 227 -33.15 -17.53 39.03
CA ASP A 227 -32.40 -16.43 39.64
C ASP A 227 -31.90 -15.46 38.56
N LEU A 228 -32.56 -14.30 38.44
CA LEU A 228 -32.20 -13.29 37.45
C LEU A 228 -31.57 -12.06 38.11
N PRO A 229 -30.46 -11.54 37.56
CA PRO A 229 -29.96 -10.20 37.86
C PRO A 229 -31.06 -9.15 37.79
N LYS A 230 -31.21 -8.32 38.83
CA LYS A 230 -32.20 -7.21 38.84
C LYS A 230 -32.09 -6.26 37.64
N SER A 231 -30.89 -6.10 37.08
CA SER A 231 -30.66 -5.28 35.88
C SER A 231 -31.42 -5.80 34.66
N ILE A 232 -31.59 -7.12 34.53
CA ILE A 232 -32.37 -7.77 33.46
C ILE A 232 -33.86 -7.79 33.84
N ALA A 233 -34.17 -8.05 35.12
CA ALA A 233 -35.55 -8.12 35.61
C ALA A 233 -36.30 -6.77 35.68
N LEU A 234 -35.61 -5.64 35.49
CA LEU A 234 -36.18 -4.29 35.49
C LEU A 234 -36.33 -3.70 34.06
N GLN A 235 -35.88 -4.41 33.03
CA GLN A 235 -36.03 -4.01 31.62
C GLN A 235 -37.37 -4.45 30.99
N SER A 236 -38.28 -5.01 31.79
CA SER A 236 -39.63 -5.45 31.39
C SER A 236 -40.72 -4.59 32.02
#